data_AF-A0A367M299-F1
#
_entry.id   AF-A0A367M299-F1
#
_cell.length_a   1.000
_cell.length_b   1.000
_cell.length_c   1.000
_cell.angle_alpha   90.00
_cell.angle_beta   90.00
_cell.angle_gamma   90.00
#
_symmetry.space_group_name_H-M   'P 1'
#
loop_
_entity.id
_entity.type
_entity.pdbx_description
1 polymer ?
#
loop_
_entity_poly.entity_id
_entity_poly.type
_entity_poly.pdbx_seq_one_letter_code
_entity_poly.pdbx_strand_id
1 'polypeptide(L)'
;MSKRQPIATGSEWTFELIQQYDREISRIAERYALDTYPNQIEVITAEQMMDAYASVGMPIGYNHWSYGKHFLSTEKNYKRGQMGLAYEIVINSDPCIAYLMEENTQCMQALVIAHACYGHNSFFKGNYLFRTWTDASSIIDYLVFAKQYIMQCEERYGIDAVEDLLDSCHALMNYGVDRYKRPYPISAEEERQRQKEREELI
;
A
#
# COMPACT_ATOMS: atom_id res chain seq x y z
N MET A 1 -31.22 -18.27 -21.26
CA MET A 1 -30.13 -17.63 -20.48
C MET A 1 -30.73 -17.13 -19.17
N SER A 2 -30.23 -17.59 -18.02
CA SER A 2 -30.65 -17.06 -16.72
C SER A 2 -30.30 -15.57 -16.63
N LYS A 3 -31.22 -14.72 -16.18
CA LYS A 3 -30.96 -13.29 -15.95
C LYS A 3 -29.88 -13.16 -14.88
N ARG A 4 -28.72 -12.60 -15.24
CA ARG A 4 -27.69 -12.26 -14.26
C ARG A 4 -28.23 -11.16 -13.35
N GLN A 5 -28.13 -11.36 -12.04
CA GLN A 5 -28.45 -10.32 -11.06
C GLN A 5 -27.17 -9.57 -10.68
N PRO A 6 -27.26 -8.26 -10.41
CA PRO A 6 -26.14 -7.48 -9.90
C PRO A 6 -25.74 -7.96 -8.50
N ILE A 7 -24.46 -7.83 -8.15
CA ILE A 7 -23.93 -8.19 -6.83
C ILE A 7 -24.51 -7.27 -5.74
N ALA A 8 -24.61 -5.97 -6.02
CA ALA A 8 -25.22 -4.98 -5.14
C ALA A 8 -26.15 -4.04 -5.93
N THR A 9 -27.22 -3.59 -5.29
CA THR A 9 -28.19 -2.62 -5.85
C THR A 9 -28.26 -1.31 -5.06
N GLY A 10 -27.53 -1.21 -3.95
CA GLY A 10 -27.50 -0.03 -3.07
C GLY A 10 -26.09 0.53 -2.86
N SER A 11 -26.01 1.65 -2.14
CA SER A 11 -24.76 2.33 -1.76
C SER A 11 -24.08 1.73 -0.53
N GLU A 12 -24.83 1.00 0.29
CA GLU A 12 -24.32 0.44 1.55
C GLU A 12 -23.46 -0.80 1.29
N TRP A 13 -22.37 -0.91 2.02
CA TRP A 13 -21.48 -2.06 1.96
C TRP A 13 -21.65 -2.95 3.20
N THR A 14 -21.30 -4.22 3.03
CA THR A 14 -21.14 -5.17 4.14
C THR A 14 -19.88 -5.99 3.92
N PHE A 15 -19.38 -6.65 4.96
CA PHE A 15 -18.22 -7.54 4.83
C PHE A 15 -18.48 -8.67 3.82
N GLU A 16 -19.71 -9.19 3.74
CA GLU A 16 -20.11 -10.20 2.77
C GLU A 16 -20.05 -9.66 1.34
N LEU A 17 -20.52 -8.43 1.11
CA LEU A 17 -20.43 -7.79 -0.20
C LEU A 17 -18.97 -7.54 -0.59
N ILE A 18 -18.14 -7.05 0.32
CA ILE A 18 -16.70 -6.85 0.08
C ILE A 18 -16.04 -8.17 -0.33
N GLN A 19 -16.27 -9.27 0.42
CA GLN A 19 -15.74 -10.59 0.08
C GLN A 19 -16.28 -11.12 -1.25
N GLN A 20 -17.54 -10.85 -1.58
CA GLN A 20 -18.12 -11.25 -2.86
C GLN A 20 -17.50 -10.47 -4.03
N TYR A 21 -17.28 -9.17 -3.88
CA TYR A 21 -16.58 -8.36 -4.88
C TYR A 21 -15.12 -8.79 -5.03
N ASP A 22 -14.39 -8.99 -3.94
CA ASP A 22 -13.02 -9.49 -3.97
C ASP A 22 -12.92 -10.79 -4.77
N ARG A 23 -13.80 -11.76 -4.51
CA ARG A 23 -13.83 -13.03 -5.26
C ARG A 23 -14.11 -12.85 -6.75
N GLU A 24 -15.10 -12.05 -7.12
CA GLU A 24 -15.44 -11.84 -8.53
C GLU A 24 -14.39 -11.02 -9.28
N ILE A 25 -13.78 -10.05 -8.60
CA ILE A 25 -12.67 -9.26 -9.13
C ILE A 25 -11.43 -10.14 -9.29
N SER A 26 -11.11 -11.00 -8.32
CA SER A 26 -10.04 -12.00 -8.42
C SER A 26 -10.16 -12.84 -9.69
N ARG A 27 -11.35 -13.38 -9.95
CA ARG A 27 -11.66 -14.15 -11.17
C ARG A 27 -11.53 -13.32 -12.45
N ILE A 28 -11.73 -12.01 -12.39
CA ILE A 28 -11.48 -11.10 -13.53
C ILE A 28 -9.98 -10.87 -13.68
N ALA A 29 -9.27 -10.58 -12.58
CA ALA A 29 -7.83 -10.32 -12.55
C ALA A 29 -7.03 -11.51 -13.11
N GLU A 30 -7.40 -12.74 -12.76
CA GLU A 30 -6.83 -13.97 -13.33
C GLU A 30 -6.97 -14.02 -14.86
N ARG A 31 -8.12 -13.61 -15.40
CA ARG A 31 -8.35 -13.56 -16.85
C ARG A 31 -7.50 -12.51 -17.56
N TYR A 32 -7.11 -11.45 -16.85
CA TYR A 32 -6.16 -10.46 -17.33
C TYR A 32 -4.70 -10.80 -17.00
N ALA A 33 -4.44 -12.00 -16.43
CA ALA A 33 -3.13 -12.46 -16.03
C ALA A 33 -2.40 -11.50 -15.06
N LEU A 34 -3.15 -10.87 -14.16
CA LEU A 34 -2.55 -10.08 -13.09
C LEU A 34 -1.90 -11.00 -12.06
N ASP A 35 -0.57 -10.91 -11.93
CA ASP A 35 0.17 -11.59 -10.87
C ASP A 35 0.20 -10.73 -9.61
N THR A 36 -0.38 -11.19 -8.51
CA THR A 36 -0.54 -10.43 -7.25
C THR A 36 0.00 -11.19 -6.04
N TYR A 37 0.38 -10.49 -4.98
CA TYR A 37 0.50 -11.07 -3.65
C TYR A 37 -0.90 -11.40 -3.09
N PRO A 38 -1.03 -12.32 -2.11
CA PRO A 38 -2.29 -12.52 -1.42
C PRO A 38 -2.81 -11.21 -0.82
N ASN A 39 -4.10 -10.94 -0.98
CA ASN A 39 -4.71 -9.71 -0.47
C ASN A 39 -5.17 -9.88 0.98
N GLN A 40 -4.87 -8.89 1.81
CA GLN A 40 -5.42 -8.71 3.15
C GLN A 40 -6.20 -7.40 3.17
N ILE A 41 -7.53 -7.51 3.09
CA ILE A 41 -8.44 -6.36 3.06
C ILE A 41 -8.91 -6.04 4.48
N GLU A 42 -8.69 -4.82 4.92
CA GLU A 42 -9.12 -4.31 6.22
C GLU A 42 -9.93 -3.04 6.04
N VAL A 43 -11.08 -2.92 6.70
CA VAL A 43 -11.88 -1.69 6.70
C VAL A 43 -11.52 -0.86 7.92
N ILE A 44 -11.20 0.42 7.71
CA ILE A 44 -10.75 1.33 8.76
C ILE A 44 -11.59 2.60 8.83
N THR A 45 -11.65 3.18 10.03
CA THR A 45 -12.34 4.44 10.27
C THR A 45 -11.56 5.63 9.69
N ALA A 46 -12.23 6.78 9.56
CA ALA A 46 -11.57 8.03 9.18
C ALA A 46 -10.42 8.40 10.14
N GLU A 47 -10.57 8.13 11.44
CA GLU A 47 -9.55 8.38 12.46
C GLU A 47 -8.32 7.49 12.25
N GLN A 48 -8.53 6.19 12.06
CA GLN A 48 -7.45 5.23 11.76
C GLN A 48 -6.73 5.60 10.45
N MET A 49 -7.46 6.13 9.47
CA MET A 49 -6.83 6.60 8.24
C MET A 49 -5.96 7.84 8.48
N MET A 50 -6.41 8.79 9.30
CA MET A 50 -5.61 9.96 9.65
C MET A 50 -4.33 9.57 10.42
N ASP A 51 -4.42 8.59 11.32
CA ASP A 51 -3.27 8.01 12.00
C ASP A 51 -2.28 7.38 11.01
N ALA A 52 -2.78 6.56 10.08
CA ALA A 52 -1.95 5.97 9.04
C ALA A 52 -1.29 7.04 8.15
N TYR A 53 -1.96 8.15 7.82
CA TYR A 53 -1.34 9.27 7.11
C TYR A 53 -0.24 9.95 7.92
N ALA A 54 -0.47 10.17 9.20
CA ALA A 54 0.50 10.77 10.10
C ALA A 54 1.78 9.92 10.22
N SER A 55 1.65 8.59 10.10
CA SER A 55 2.77 7.64 10.11
C SER A 55 3.36 7.32 8.72
N VAL A 56 3.02 8.09 7.68
CA VAL A 56 3.49 7.88 6.29
C VAL A 56 3.04 6.51 5.72
N GLY A 57 1.90 6.01 6.18
CA GLY A 57 1.32 4.73 5.76
C GLY A 57 2.00 3.51 6.36
N MET A 58 2.92 3.68 7.31
CA MET A 58 3.56 2.55 7.98
C MET A 58 2.64 2.01 9.09
N PRO A 59 2.32 0.70 9.08
CA PRO A 59 1.44 0.09 10.08
C PRO A 59 2.10 0.02 11.46
N ILE A 60 3.44 0.03 11.48
CA ILE A 60 4.26 -0.10 12.68
C ILE A 60 5.40 0.90 12.58
N GLY A 61 5.45 1.84 13.53
CA GLY A 61 6.49 2.86 13.62
C GLY A 61 6.92 3.11 15.07
N TYR A 62 8.04 3.82 15.22
CA TYR A 62 8.45 4.42 16.50
C TYR A 62 7.61 5.67 16.79
N ASN A 63 7.60 6.09 18.06
CA ASN A 63 6.90 7.32 18.44
C ASN A 63 7.76 8.53 18.06
N HIS A 64 7.14 9.53 17.45
CA HIS A 64 7.82 10.79 17.15
C HIS A 64 6.82 11.94 17.22
N TRP A 65 7.24 13.06 17.81
CA TRP A 65 6.36 14.22 18.04
C TRP A 65 5.80 14.80 16.72
N SER A 66 6.56 14.72 15.63
CA SER A 66 6.13 15.23 14.32
C SER A 66 4.88 14.50 13.81
N TYR A 67 4.71 13.21 14.10
CA TYR A 67 3.52 12.46 13.70
C TYR A 67 2.27 13.01 14.37
N GLY A 68 2.31 13.31 15.67
CA GLY A 68 1.19 13.96 16.37
C GLY A 68 0.86 15.34 15.80
N LYS A 69 1.89 16.12 15.42
CA LYS A 69 1.70 17.41 14.74
C LYS A 69 1.03 17.25 13.37
N HIS A 70 1.44 16.23 12.60
CA HIS A 70 0.84 15.93 11.30
C HIS A 70 -0.61 15.47 11.45
N PHE A 71 -0.90 14.59 12.42
CA PHE A 71 -2.26 14.15 12.74
C PHE A 71 -3.18 15.35 13.01
N LEU A 72 -2.80 16.24 13.92
CA LEU A 72 -3.60 17.44 14.25
C LEU A 72 -3.82 18.35 13.05
N SER A 73 -2.83 18.46 12.16
CA SER A 73 -2.96 19.24 10.92
C SER A 73 -3.98 18.59 9.98
N THR A 74 -3.88 17.28 9.75
CA THR A 74 -4.80 16.52 8.89
C THR A 74 -6.22 16.54 9.44
N GLU A 75 -6.39 16.29 10.73
CA GLU A 75 -7.69 16.30 11.41
C GLU A 75 -8.38 17.67 11.29
N LYS A 76 -7.63 18.75 11.51
CA LYS A 76 -8.15 20.11 11.40
C LYS A 76 -8.58 20.45 9.96
N ASN A 77 -7.81 20.01 8.97
CA ASN A 77 -8.15 20.23 7.56
C ASN A 77 -9.40 19.41 7.15
N TYR A 78 -9.50 18.17 7.63
CA TYR A 78 -10.65 17.31 7.41
C TYR A 78 -11.92 17.90 8.01
N LYS A 79 -11.89 18.30 9.30
CA LYS A 79 -13.03 18.96 9.99
C LYS A 79 -13.48 20.26 9.31
N ARG A 80 -12.59 20.93 8.58
CA ARG A 80 -12.89 22.16 7.83
C ARG A 80 -13.41 21.89 6.41
N GLY A 81 -13.58 20.63 6.02
CA GLY A 81 -14.00 20.23 4.69
C GLY A 81 -12.99 20.56 3.59
N GLN A 82 -11.73 20.86 3.95
CA GLN A 82 -10.70 21.30 3.01
C GLN A 82 -9.99 20.15 2.31
N MET A 83 -10.19 18.90 2.76
CA MET A 83 -9.55 17.71 2.23
C MET A 83 -10.52 16.53 2.30
N GLY A 84 -10.66 15.78 1.20
CA GLY A 84 -11.18 14.42 1.26
C GLY A 84 -10.05 13.49 1.71
N LEU A 85 -10.33 12.60 2.66
CA LEU A 85 -9.42 11.50 2.97
C LEU A 85 -9.34 10.55 1.75
N ALA A 86 -8.23 9.82 1.59
CA ALA A 86 -8.13 8.85 0.49
C ALA A 86 -9.13 7.71 0.67
N TYR A 87 -9.59 7.13 -0.43
CA TYR A 87 -10.51 5.99 -0.33
C TYR A 87 -9.79 4.72 0.17
N GLU A 88 -8.46 4.70 0.09
CA GLU A 88 -7.62 3.58 0.46
C GLU A 88 -6.20 3.96 0.91
N ILE A 89 -5.57 3.06 1.67
CA ILE A 89 -4.12 3.00 1.86
C ILE A 89 -3.66 1.57 1.54
N VAL A 90 -2.56 1.44 0.79
CA VAL A 90 -2.01 0.13 0.38
C VAL A 90 -0.59 -0.01 0.85
N ILE A 91 -0.31 -1.07 1.60
CA ILE A 91 1.03 -1.50 1.93
C ILE A 91 1.36 -2.66 1.01
N ASN A 92 2.30 -2.42 0.10
CA ASN A 92 2.75 -3.43 -0.87
C ASN A 92 3.70 -4.45 -0.22
N SER A 93 3.19 -5.23 0.73
CA SER A 93 3.87 -6.36 1.37
C SER A 93 3.37 -7.70 0.82
N ASP A 94 3.90 -8.80 1.36
CA ASP A 94 3.38 -10.16 1.15
C ASP A 94 2.94 -10.74 2.51
N PRO A 95 1.63 -10.73 2.83
CA PRO A 95 0.49 -10.35 1.99
C PRO A 95 0.37 -8.84 1.76
N CYS A 96 -0.29 -8.43 0.67
CA CYS A 96 -0.58 -7.03 0.36
C CYS A 96 -1.73 -6.54 1.23
N ILE A 97 -1.48 -5.54 2.08
CA ILE A 97 -2.48 -5.01 3.01
C ILE A 97 -3.17 -3.83 2.35
N ALA A 98 -4.49 -3.91 2.20
CA ALA A 98 -5.32 -2.85 1.63
C ALA A 98 -6.33 -2.37 2.68
N TYR A 99 -6.12 -1.15 3.14
CA TYR A 99 -7.04 -0.45 4.03
C TYR A 99 -8.10 0.28 3.21
N LEU A 100 -9.36 -0.10 3.41
CA LEU A 100 -10.54 0.50 2.80
C LEU A 100 -11.21 1.44 3.79
N MET A 101 -11.58 2.64 3.34
CA MET A 101 -12.32 3.56 4.21
C MET A 101 -13.75 3.08 4.45
N GLU A 102 -14.22 3.14 5.70
CA GLU A 102 -15.60 2.79 6.04
C GLU A 102 -16.66 3.71 5.42
N GLU A 103 -16.32 4.98 5.19
CA GLU A 103 -17.20 5.99 4.59
C GLU A 103 -17.38 5.80 3.07
N ASN A 104 -16.63 4.89 2.46
CA ASN A 104 -16.77 4.54 1.04
C ASN A 104 -18.15 3.94 0.77
N THR A 105 -18.80 4.39 -0.32
CA THR A 105 -19.95 3.65 -0.87
C THR A 105 -19.53 2.27 -1.38
N GLN A 106 -20.46 1.33 -1.50
CA GLN A 106 -20.23 0.01 -2.06
C GLN A 106 -19.60 0.04 -3.47
N CYS A 107 -19.95 1.03 -4.29
CA CYS A 107 -19.32 1.23 -5.59
C CYS A 107 -17.84 1.62 -5.44
N MET A 108 -17.53 2.50 -4.49
CA MET A 108 -16.18 2.90 -4.17
C MET A 108 -15.37 1.73 -3.59
N GLN A 109 -15.94 0.92 -2.70
CA GLN A 109 -15.28 -0.29 -2.19
C GLN A 109 -14.91 -1.24 -3.33
N ALA A 110 -15.83 -1.48 -4.27
CA ALA A 110 -15.55 -2.32 -5.43
C ALA A 110 -14.44 -1.73 -6.33
N LEU A 111 -14.43 -0.40 -6.52
CA LEU A 111 -13.39 0.30 -7.28
C LEU A 111 -12.03 0.16 -6.60
N VAL A 112 -11.96 0.41 -5.29
CA VAL A 112 -10.73 0.28 -4.49
C VAL A 112 -10.22 -1.15 -4.53
N ILE A 113 -11.08 -2.16 -4.38
CA ILE A 113 -10.65 -3.57 -4.48
C ILE A 113 -10.01 -3.83 -5.85
N ALA A 114 -10.68 -3.45 -6.96
CA ALA A 114 -10.13 -3.64 -8.29
C ALA A 114 -8.82 -2.85 -8.51
N HIS A 115 -8.77 -1.61 -8.06
CA HIS A 115 -7.66 -0.69 -8.26
C HIS A 115 -6.44 -1.04 -7.39
N ALA A 116 -6.63 -1.12 -6.08
CA ALA A 116 -5.57 -1.31 -5.11
C ALA A 116 -5.21 -2.79 -4.93
N CYS A 117 -6.19 -3.65 -4.62
CA CYS A 117 -5.92 -5.04 -4.28
C CYS A 117 -5.41 -5.86 -5.48
N TYR A 118 -5.77 -5.46 -6.71
CA TYR A 118 -5.33 -6.16 -7.92
C TYR A 118 -4.44 -5.29 -8.82
N GLY A 119 -4.81 -4.03 -9.07
CA GLY A 119 -4.02 -3.14 -9.92
C GLY A 119 -2.66 -2.75 -9.33
N HIS A 120 -2.65 -2.05 -8.17
CA HIS A 120 -1.41 -1.68 -7.49
C HIS A 120 -0.59 -2.90 -7.10
N ASN A 121 -1.23 -3.90 -6.48
CA ASN A 121 -0.56 -5.13 -6.08
C ASN A 121 0.20 -5.78 -7.25
N SER A 122 -0.47 -5.95 -8.40
CA SER A 122 0.19 -6.53 -9.58
C SER A 122 1.29 -5.66 -10.15
N PHE A 123 1.05 -4.34 -10.21
CA PHE A 123 2.06 -3.38 -10.65
C PHE A 123 3.32 -3.47 -9.79
N PHE A 124 3.19 -3.40 -8.46
CA PHE A 124 4.33 -3.40 -7.54
C PHE A 124 5.04 -4.75 -7.49
N LYS A 125 4.30 -5.86 -7.53
CA LYS A 125 4.88 -7.21 -7.63
C LYS A 125 5.72 -7.38 -8.89
N GLY A 126 5.29 -6.82 -10.02
CA GLY A 126 6.04 -6.84 -11.28
C GLY A 126 7.11 -5.75 -11.43
N ASN A 127 7.10 -4.72 -10.59
CA ASN A 127 7.93 -3.54 -10.77
C ASN A 127 9.41 -3.82 -10.41
N TYR A 128 10.30 -3.65 -11.39
CA TYR A 128 11.73 -3.93 -11.20
C TYR A 128 12.38 -3.03 -10.13
N LEU A 129 12.00 -1.75 -10.05
CA LEU A 129 12.55 -0.84 -9.04
C LEU A 129 12.10 -1.24 -7.66
N PHE A 130 10.82 -1.58 -7.51
CA PHE A 130 10.28 -2.06 -6.26
C PHE A 130 11.03 -3.30 -5.78
N ARG A 131 11.17 -4.32 -6.63
CA ARG A 131 11.88 -5.56 -6.29
C ARG A 131 13.39 -5.39 -6.05
N THR A 132 14.00 -4.34 -6.59
CA THR A 132 15.44 -4.07 -6.40
C THR A 132 15.73 -3.53 -5.01
N TRP A 133 14.79 -2.76 -4.45
CA TRP A 133 15.01 -2.01 -3.21
C TRP A 133 14.13 -2.45 -2.05
N THR A 134 13.07 -3.22 -2.33
CA THR A 134 12.08 -3.64 -1.35
C THR A 134 11.91 -5.15 -1.41
N ASP A 135 12.05 -5.78 -0.24
CA ASP A 135 11.58 -7.14 0.00
C ASP A 135 10.19 -7.07 0.63
N ALA A 136 9.16 -7.39 -0.16
CA ALA A 136 7.77 -7.34 0.27
C ALA A 136 7.47 -8.32 1.41
N SER A 137 8.21 -9.43 1.49
CA SER A 137 7.97 -10.46 2.51
C SER A 137 8.54 -10.09 3.87
N SER A 138 9.59 -9.28 3.92
CA SER A 138 10.29 -8.93 5.16
C SER A 138 10.02 -7.51 5.64
N ILE A 139 9.32 -6.67 4.86
CA ILE A 139 9.15 -5.25 5.20
C ILE A 139 8.43 -5.04 6.53
N ILE A 140 7.41 -5.85 6.83
CA ILE A 140 6.65 -5.75 8.08
C ILE A 140 7.53 -6.12 9.28
N ASP A 141 8.26 -7.24 9.18
CA ASP A 141 9.21 -7.67 10.23
C ASP A 141 10.31 -6.64 10.45
N TYR A 142 10.80 -6.03 9.37
CA TYR A 142 11.79 -4.97 9.45
C TYR A 142 11.26 -3.74 10.21
N LEU A 143 10.01 -3.35 9.99
CA LEU A 143 9.38 -2.24 10.73
C LEU A 143 9.22 -2.56 12.22
N VAL A 144 8.85 -3.81 12.57
CA VAL A 144 8.81 -4.27 13.96
C VAL A 144 10.18 -4.19 14.61
N PHE A 145 11.20 -4.72 13.91
CA PHE A 145 12.59 -4.66 14.37
C PHE A 145 13.07 -3.22 14.56
N ALA A 146 12.84 -2.34 13.59
CA ALA A 146 13.25 -0.94 13.65
C ALA A 146 12.61 -0.23 14.85
N LYS A 147 11.32 -0.44 15.09
CA LYS A 147 10.62 0.09 16.27
C LYS A 147 11.28 -0.37 17.58
N GLN A 148 11.53 -1.67 17.71
CA GLN A 148 12.17 -2.22 18.92
C GLN A 148 13.60 -1.71 19.10
N TYR A 149 14.34 -1.55 18.00
CA TYR A 149 15.69 -1.03 18.02
C TYR A 149 15.73 0.42 18.51
N ILE A 150 14.82 1.27 18.04
CA ILE A 150 14.71 2.65 18.54
C ILE A 150 14.38 2.66 20.03
N MET A 151 13.44 1.84 20.49
CA MET A 151 13.12 1.73 21.93
C MET A 151 14.34 1.33 22.76
N GLN A 152 15.13 0.35 22.31
CA GLN A 152 16.37 -0.04 23.00
C GLN A 152 17.41 1.09 23.00
N CYS A 153 17.46 1.90 21.94
CA CYS A 153 18.34 3.06 21.89
C CYS A 153 17.90 4.13 22.89
N GLU A 154 16.59 4.38 23.01
CA GLU A 154 16.02 5.31 23.99
C GLU A 154 16.34 4.86 25.42
N GLU A 155 16.20 3.56 25.73
CA GLU A 155 16.56 3.00 27.04
C GLU A 155 18.05 3.16 27.36
N ARG A 156 18.91 3.05 26.36
CA ARG A 156 20.37 3.07 26.54
C ARG A 156 20.98 4.47 26.56
N TYR A 157 20.45 5.37 25.73
CA TYR A 157 21.06 6.68 25.46
C TYR A 157 20.19 7.86 25.90
N GLY A 158 18.96 7.61 26.34
CA GLY A 158 17.98 8.63 26.68
C GLY A 158 17.16 9.07 25.46
N ILE A 159 15.93 9.51 25.72
CA ILE A 159 14.98 9.93 24.68
C ILE A 159 15.52 11.13 23.91
N ASP A 160 15.95 12.19 24.61
CA ASP A 160 16.41 13.44 24.00
C ASP A 160 17.51 13.22 22.94
N ALA A 161 18.50 12.37 23.26
CA ALA A 161 19.61 12.10 22.34
C ALA A 161 19.19 11.31 21.09
N VAL A 162 18.22 10.41 21.22
CA VAL A 162 17.66 9.65 20.09
C VAL A 162 16.75 10.54 19.26
N GLU A 163 15.93 11.38 19.90
CA GLU A 163 15.04 12.34 19.23
C GLU A 163 15.83 13.35 18.39
N ASP A 164 16.91 13.94 18.91
CA ASP A 164 17.77 14.87 18.17
C ASP A 164 18.32 14.25 16.86
N LEU A 165 18.67 12.95 16.91
CA LEU A 165 19.14 12.21 15.74
C LEU A 165 17.98 11.94 14.76
N LEU A 166 16.83 11.50 15.26
CA LEU A 166 15.64 11.24 14.44
C LEU A 166 15.13 12.52 13.76
N ASP A 167 15.14 13.65 14.45
CA ASP A 167 14.80 14.96 13.90
C ASP A 167 15.74 15.34 12.75
N SER A 168 17.05 15.10 12.92
CA SER A 168 18.05 15.30 11.87
C SER A 168 17.78 14.41 10.66
N CYS A 169 17.43 13.14 10.87
CA CYS A 169 17.05 12.20 9.81
C CYS A 169 15.77 12.65 9.08
N HIS A 170 14.73 13.04 9.81
CA HIS A 170 13.47 13.52 9.26
C HIS A 170 13.64 14.80 8.45
N ALA A 171 14.49 15.73 8.89
CA ALA A 171 14.81 16.93 8.13
C ALA A 171 15.42 16.61 6.74
N LEU A 172 16.12 15.47 6.64
CA LEU A 172 16.76 15.01 5.40
C LEU A 172 15.88 14.05 4.57
N MET A 173 14.72 13.62 5.07
CA MET A 173 13.88 12.57 4.45
C MET A 173 13.50 12.89 2.99
N ASN A 174 13.29 14.16 2.67
CA ASN A 174 12.89 14.60 1.33
C ASN A 174 14.10 14.82 0.37
N TYR A 175 15.33 14.64 0.86
CA TYR A 175 16.55 14.81 0.08
C TYR A 175 17.09 13.45 -0.37
N GLY A 176 16.51 12.92 -1.45
CA GLY A 176 16.95 11.67 -2.06
C GLY A 176 18.28 11.83 -2.82
N VAL A 177 19.22 10.90 -2.62
CA VAL A 177 20.38 10.75 -3.50
C VAL A 177 20.00 9.75 -4.58
N ASP A 178 19.92 10.20 -5.83
CA ASP A 178 19.61 9.31 -6.96
C ASP A 178 20.74 8.28 -7.14
N ARG A 179 20.43 7.01 -6.87
CA ARG A 179 21.32 5.87 -7.08
C ARG A 179 20.92 5.05 -8.31
N TYR A 180 20.08 5.61 -9.18
CA TYR A 180 19.56 4.92 -10.34
C TYR A 180 20.67 4.40 -11.26
N LYS A 181 20.73 3.08 -11.38
CA LYS A 181 21.42 2.42 -12.49
C LYS A 181 20.36 1.92 -13.44
N ARG A 182 20.25 2.57 -14.61
CA ARG A 182 19.35 2.14 -15.68
C ARG A 182 19.68 0.69 -16.05
N PRO A 183 18.73 -0.25 -16.00
CA PRO A 183 18.96 -1.57 -16.54
C PRO A 183 19.32 -1.43 -18.02
N TYR A 184 20.32 -2.19 -18.47
CA TYR A 184 20.67 -2.21 -19.89
C TYR A 184 19.45 -2.73 -20.68
N PRO A 185 19.13 -2.11 -21.84
CA PRO A 185 18.07 -2.63 -22.69
C PRO A 185 18.37 -4.08 -23.04
N ILE A 186 17.31 -4.88 -23.09
CA ILE A 186 17.35 -6.28 -23.52
C ILE A 186 18.05 -6.33 -24.88
N SER A 187 18.95 -7.28 -25.07
CA SER A 187 19.65 -7.39 -26.36
C SER A 187 18.64 -7.70 -27.47
N ALA A 188 18.90 -7.24 -28.70
CA ALA A 188 18.06 -7.55 -29.86
C ALA A 188 17.95 -9.07 -30.15
N GLU A 189 18.84 -9.87 -29.56
CA GLU A 189 18.82 -11.33 -29.60
C GLU A 189 17.79 -11.91 -28.62
N GLU A 190 17.82 -11.46 -27.36
CA GLU A 190 16.84 -11.85 -26.33
C GLU A 190 15.43 -11.37 -26.66
N GLU A 191 15.28 -10.18 -27.26
CA GLU A 191 13.99 -9.67 -27.74
C GLU A 191 13.40 -10.59 -28.84
N ARG A 192 14.24 -11.04 -29.78
CA ARG A 192 13.85 -12.00 -30.83
C ARG A 192 13.51 -13.38 -30.26
N GLN A 193 14.24 -13.82 -29.24
CA GLN A 193 13.96 -15.10 -28.56
C GLN A 193 12.59 -15.06 -27.86
N ARG A 194 12.29 -13.97 -27.13
CA ARG A 194 10.99 -13.78 -26.48
C ARG A 194 9.84 -13.64 -27.48
N GLN A 195 10.07 -13.05 -28.64
CA GLN A 195 9.06 -13.01 -29.72
C GLN A 195 8.75 -14.41 -30.24
N LYS A 196 9.77 -15.24 -30.51
CA LYS A 196 9.58 -16.64 -30.93
C LYS A 196 8.85 -17.46 -29.87
N GLU A 197 9.23 -17.33 -28.60
CA GLU A 197 8.55 -18.02 -27.49
C GLU A 197 7.07 -17.62 -27.39
N ARG A 198 6.74 -16.34 -27.63
CA ARG A 198 5.35 -15.85 -27.68
C ARG A 198 4.58 -16.39 -28.87
N GLU A 199 5.23 -16.52 -30.02
CA GLU A 199 4.63 -17.09 -31.25
C GLU A 199 4.40 -18.61 -31.12
N GLU A 200 5.27 -19.32 -30.40
CA GLU A 200 5.13 -20.76 -30.13
C GLU A 200 4.05 -21.10 -29.09
N LEU A 201 3.60 -20.11 -28.30
CA LEU A 201 2.55 -20.23 -27.29
C LEU A 201 1.13 -19.94 -27.81
N ILE A 202 0.97 -19.53 -29.08
CA ILE A 202 -0.32 -19.27 -29.76
C ILE A 202 -0.69 -20.47 -30.64
#